data_AF-A0A316FVZ8-F1
#
_entry.id   AF-A0A316FVZ8-F1
#
_cell.length_a   1.000
_cell.length_b   1.000
_cell.length_c   1.000
_cell.angle_alpha   90.00
_cell.angle_beta   90.00
_cell.angle_gamma   90.00
#
_symmetry.space_group_name_H-M   'P 1'
#
loop_
_entity.id
_entity.type
_entity.pdbx_description
1 polymer ?
#
loop_
_entity_poly.entity_id
_entity_poly.type
_entity_poly.pdbx_seq_one_letter_code
_entity_poly.pdbx_strand_id
1 'polypeptide(L)'
;MDKFIPTGSCHPDIALWLDSLTEEYIVTWANKGLVRRGKKLLTKQQVDQWKITENEVSAQIDGFTQKLSEDGFHGLSCSCAATELCHHLTCFLAGLLTFDWSQYLDSTEEAGEPWIISDKKALIDSLSSAAIERAIRWLQAGIKFDIELTDKALTATVYDNIDCEVYIPKTQSLASATCSCKKAKCEHIALVVLVQNGNQDVSGNDFHENSLSPEQLKTLQRSLLWLNELIVHGLSGMSKLHIQQASALATELKQSNFPVPSKMLTRLTQFLEEELNGQLISNTKRIRKAILPLHLHLNALTQTRLPQPLKDLAGEHKSLYIRYPKLWLDYVSCTLWETASGYHGYSIYFYSEEHDSYFSLSDARDINMQPGWRARYALQELQIGEYQLQNLKGKNIQFSNIWLNKDNRLSLRADTQIESTREFSISQKLSEQNTESQIMHWMKHKKQNVFASDFTRFAIIPVGAIENLEFDQYEHRWESFFQSQDSRLKLIIPADGYGNRTKTMLSRYPNPQGLFGQWITENDQLCFYPLSVINNRKIHSLTVI
;
A
#
# COMPACT_ATOMS: atom_id res chain seq x y z
N MET A 1 -13.53 -41.16 14.97
CA MET A 1 -14.74 -41.76 14.40
C MET A 1 -14.27 -42.54 13.20
N ASP A 2 -14.53 -43.84 13.18
CA ASP A 2 -14.20 -44.67 12.03
C ASP A 2 -14.99 -44.13 10.82
N LYS A 3 -14.29 -43.93 9.70
CA LYS A 3 -14.93 -43.49 8.46
C LYS A 3 -15.82 -44.61 7.94
N PHE A 4 -16.97 -44.26 7.35
CA PHE A 4 -17.82 -45.23 6.67
C PHE A 4 -17.14 -45.71 5.39
N ILE A 5 -17.19 -47.02 5.13
CA ILE A 5 -16.78 -47.56 3.85
C ILE A 5 -17.97 -47.44 2.89
N PRO A 6 -17.87 -46.66 1.81
CA PRO A 6 -18.97 -46.50 0.87
C PRO A 6 -19.31 -47.81 0.15
N THR A 7 -20.59 -48.16 0.09
CA THR A 7 -21.09 -49.35 -0.60
C THR A 7 -21.59 -48.98 -2.00
N GLY A 8 -20.72 -49.03 -3.00
CA GLY A 8 -21.04 -48.66 -4.40
C GLY A 8 -19.81 -48.68 -5.31
N SER A 9 -19.99 -48.30 -6.58
CA SER A 9 -18.90 -47.86 -7.47
C SER A 9 -18.89 -46.33 -7.53
N CYS A 10 -17.74 -45.70 -7.75
CA CYS A 10 -17.62 -44.25 -7.89
C CYS A 10 -16.56 -43.93 -8.94
N HIS A 11 -16.79 -42.91 -9.78
CA HIS A 11 -15.79 -42.44 -10.74
C HIS A 11 -14.52 -41.98 -10.00
N PRO A 12 -13.30 -42.31 -10.48
CA PRO A 12 -12.04 -41.92 -9.83
C PRO A 12 -11.93 -40.41 -9.58
N ASP A 13 -12.27 -39.57 -10.56
CA ASP A 13 -12.19 -38.10 -10.41
C ASP A 13 -13.12 -37.56 -9.30
N ILE A 14 -14.33 -38.12 -9.16
CA ILE A 14 -15.27 -37.74 -8.09
C ILE A 14 -14.70 -38.19 -6.74
N ALA A 15 -14.18 -39.42 -6.65
CA ALA A 15 -13.56 -39.92 -5.43
C ALA A 15 -12.33 -39.11 -5.03
N LEU A 16 -11.50 -38.71 -6.00
CA LEU A 16 -10.30 -37.89 -5.80
C LEU A 16 -10.66 -36.50 -5.28
N TRP A 17 -11.70 -35.89 -5.86
CA TRP A 17 -12.23 -34.63 -5.35
C TRP A 17 -12.76 -34.77 -3.92
N LEU A 18 -13.54 -35.82 -3.64
CA LEU A 18 -14.12 -36.06 -2.32
C LEU A 18 -13.06 -36.39 -1.25
N ASP A 19 -11.97 -37.07 -1.60
CA ASP A 19 -10.86 -37.30 -0.67
C ASP A 19 -10.10 -36.02 -0.35
N SER A 20 -9.97 -35.11 -1.32
CA SER A 20 -9.36 -33.78 -1.12
C SER A 20 -10.24 -32.83 -0.31
N LEU A 21 -11.53 -33.16 -0.14
CA LEU A 21 -12.50 -32.33 0.55
C LEU A 21 -12.15 -32.23 2.04
N THR A 22 -12.21 -31.01 2.56
CA THR A 22 -12.03 -30.69 3.98
C THR A 22 -13.15 -29.78 4.44
N GLU A 23 -13.31 -29.62 5.75
CA GLU A 23 -14.28 -28.67 6.28
C GLU A 23 -13.94 -27.24 5.87
N GLU A 24 -12.66 -26.88 5.89
CA GLU A 24 -12.14 -25.58 5.48
C GLU A 24 -12.48 -25.27 4.02
N TYR A 25 -12.38 -26.28 3.14
CA TYR A 25 -12.74 -26.13 1.73
C TYR A 25 -14.24 -25.83 1.55
N ILE A 26 -15.10 -26.55 2.27
CA ILE A 26 -16.56 -26.32 2.26
C ILE A 26 -16.90 -24.95 2.84
N VAL A 27 -16.23 -24.53 3.92
CA VAL A 27 -16.44 -23.22 4.56
C VAL A 27 -16.06 -22.09 3.61
N THR A 28 -14.95 -22.22 2.88
CA THR A 28 -14.49 -21.25 1.87
C THR A 28 -15.49 -21.15 0.71
N TRP A 29 -15.99 -22.29 0.23
CA TRP A 29 -16.98 -22.34 -0.84
C TRP A 29 -18.37 -21.79 -0.45
N ALA A 30 -18.88 -22.10 0.75
CA ALA A 30 -20.19 -21.64 1.22
C ALA A 30 -20.06 -20.43 2.16
N ASN A 31 -20.09 -20.70 3.47
CA ASN A 31 -19.69 -19.84 4.58
C ASN A 31 -19.90 -20.62 5.89
N LYS A 32 -19.26 -20.19 6.99
CA LYS A 32 -19.33 -20.84 8.31
C LYS A 32 -20.77 -21.00 8.83
N GLY A 33 -21.66 -20.04 8.53
CA GLY A 33 -23.06 -20.08 8.97
C GLY A 33 -23.88 -21.19 8.31
N LEU A 34 -23.73 -21.38 7.00
CA LEU A 34 -24.36 -22.47 6.25
C LEU A 34 -23.83 -23.82 6.70
N VAL A 35 -22.51 -23.98 6.81
CA VAL A 35 -21.87 -25.24 7.24
C VAL A 35 -22.34 -25.64 8.64
N ARG A 36 -22.45 -24.70 9.58
CA ARG A 36 -22.99 -24.97 10.93
C ARG A 36 -24.45 -25.47 10.88
N ARG A 37 -25.28 -24.89 10.00
CA ARG A 37 -26.67 -25.35 9.80
C ARG A 37 -26.71 -26.73 9.14
N GLY A 38 -25.85 -26.98 8.15
CA GLY A 38 -25.71 -28.28 7.50
C GLY A 38 -25.30 -29.38 8.47
N LYS A 39 -24.27 -29.16 9.29
CA LYS A 39 -23.84 -30.10 10.34
C LYS A 39 -24.94 -30.40 11.36
N LYS A 40 -25.72 -29.38 11.77
CA LYS A 40 -26.86 -29.60 12.65
C LYS A 40 -27.91 -30.49 11.99
N LEU A 41 -28.14 -30.33 10.69
CA LEU A 41 -29.06 -31.17 9.92
C LEU A 41 -28.53 -32.60 9.77
N LEU A 42 -27.22 -32.77 9.58
CA LEU A 42 -26.53 -34.06 9.43
C LEU A 42 -26.77 -34.99 10.62
N THR A 43 -26.89 -34.45 11.84
CA THR A 43 -27.20 -35.25 13.05
C THR A 43 -28.52 -36.03 12.98
N LYS A 44 -29.40 -35.68 12.03
CA LYS A 44 -30.69 -36.34 11.80
C LYS A 44 -30.69 -37.27 10.57
N GLN A 45 -29.56 -37.38 9.87
CA GLN A 45 -29.45 -38.15 8.63
C GLN A 45 -28.77 -39.49 8.88
N GLN A 46 -29.20 -40.51 8.12
CA GLN A 46 -28.52 -41.81 8.03
C GLN A 46 -27.64 -41.79 6.79
N VAL A 47 -26.36 -41.45 6.99
CA VAL A 47 -25.40 -41.21 5.92
C VAL A 47 -25.05 -42.49 5.16
N ASP A 48 -25.09 -43.63 5.84
CA ASP A 48 -24.88 -44.99 5.33
C ASP A 48 -25.91 -45.42 4.26
N GLN A 49 -27.04 -44.71 4.14
CA GLN A 49 -28.09 -44.99 3.15
C GLN A 49 -27.97 -44.14 1.87
N TRP A 50 -26.94 -43.30 1.77
CA TRP A 50 -26.74 -42.46 0.59
C TRP A 50 -26.31 -43.29 -0.60
N LYS A 51 -26.79 -42.91 -1.79
CA LYS A 51 -26.60 -43.69 -3.01
C LYS A 51 -25.32 -43.25 -3.71
N ILE A 52 -24.38 -44.17 -3.86
CA ILE A 52 -23.11 -43.97 -4.55
C ILE A 52 -23.11 -44.86 -5.79
N THR A 53 -23.00 -44.22 -6.95
CA THR A 53 -22.91 -44.88 -8.26
C THR A 53 -21.72 -44.34 -9.03
N GLU A 54 -21.33 -45.05 -10.08
CA GLU A 54 -20.20 -44.67 -10.93
C GLU A 54 -20.26 -43.20 -11.34
N ASN A 55 -21.43 -42.71 -11.77
CA ASN A 55 -21.57 -41.37 -12.33
C ASN A 55 -22.18 -40.33 -11.36
N GLU A 56 -22.71 -40.74 -10.21
CA GLU A 56 -23.42 -39.83 -9.31
C GLU A 56 -23.38 -40.30 -7.87
N VAL A 57 -23.14 -39.35 -6.95
CA VAL A 57 -23.42 -39.50 -5.52
C VAL A 57 -24.66 -38.69 -5.17
N SER A 58 -25.62 -39.28 -4.46
CA SER A 58 -26.88 -38.62 -4.14
C SER A 58 -27.44 -38.95 -2.75
N ALA A 59 -28.18 -37.99 -2.20
CA ALA A 59 -28.86 -38.11 -0.90
C ALA A 59 -30.25 -37.47 -0.94
N GLN A 60 -31.11 -37.90 0.00
CA GLN A 60 -32.37 -37.24 0.35
C GLN A 60 -32.22 -36.60 1.72
N ILE A 61 -32.17 -35.27 1.76
CA ILE A 61 -32.01 -34.51 3.00
C ILE A 61 -33.19 -33.55 3.11
N ASP A 62 -33.96 -33.68 4.18
CA ASP A 62 -35.09 -32.78 4.51
C ASP A 62 -36.14 -32.70 3.38
N GLY A 63 -36.38 -33.81 2.68
CA GLY A 63 -37.34 -33.90 1.57
C GLY A 63 -36.85 -33.33 0.23
N PHE A 64 -35.58 -32.92 0.16
CA PHE A 64 -34.94 -32.46 -1.07
C PHE A 64 -33.83 -33.41 -1.51
N THR A 65 -33.65 -33.54 -2.82
CA THR A 65 -32.58 -34.34 -3.43
C THR A 65 -31.32 -33.51 -3.59
N GLN A 66 -30.18 -34.03 -3.11
CA GLN A 66 -28.84 -33.48 -3.38
C GLN A 66 -28.06 -34.46 -4.25
N LYS A 67 -27.29 -33.93 -5.19
CA LYS A 67 -26.51 -34.72 -6.14
C LYS A 67 -25.14 -34.11 -6.37
N LEU A 68 -24.17 -34.98 -6.64
CA LEU A 68 -22.86 -34.68 -7.19
C LEU A 68 -22.68 -35.52 -8.46
N SER A 69 -22.67 -34.89 -9.63
CA SER A 69 -22.59 -35.56 -10.93
C SER A 69 -21.20 -35.48 -11.58
N GLU A 70 -20.38 -34.54 -11.14
CA GLU A 70 -19.03 -34.26 -11.66
C GLU A 70 -18.13 -33.92 -10.46
N ASP A 71 -16.81 -33.97 -10.63
CA ASP A 71 -15.88 -33.49 -9.62
C ASP A 71 -16.02 -31.97 -9.42
N GLY A 72 -15.70 -31.46 -8.23
CA GLY A 72 -15.83 -30.03 -7.98
C GLY A 72 -17.21 -29.57 -7.49
N PHE A 73 -17.25 -28.34 -6.98
CA PHE A 73 -18.49 -27.74 -6.50
C PHE A 73 -19.50 -27.42 -7.61
N HIS A 74 -19.08 -27.36 -8.87
CA HIS A 74 -19.96 -27.09 -10.00
C HIS A 74 -20.85 -28.29 -10.35
N GLY A 75 -20.40 -29.51 -10.04
CA GLY A 75 -21.19 -30.74 -10.16
C GLY A 75 -22.25 -30.91 -9.08
N LEU A 76 -22.35 -29.98 -8.11
CA LEU A 76 -23.34 -30.04 -7.03
C LEU A 76 -24.69 -29.44 -7.44
N SER A 77 -25.76 -30.15 -7.10
CA SER A 77 -27.12 -29.63 -7.25
C SER A 77 -28.02 -30.02 -6.08
N CYS A 78 -29.02 -29.17 -5.80
CA CYS A 78 -30.03 -29.43 -4.78
C CYS A 78 -31.41 -29.02 -5.30
N SER A 79 -32.42 -29.87 -5.08
CA SER A 79 -33.79 -29.62 -5.54
C SER A 79 -34.57 -28.61 -4.68
N CYS A 80 -33.90 -27.82 -3.85
CA CYS A 80 -34.54 -26.82 -2.99
C CYS A 80 -34.68 -25.48 -3.72
N ALA A 81 -35.47 -24.55 -3.17
CA ALA A 81 -35.71 -23.24 -3.80
C ALA A 81 -34.50 -22.26 -3.77
N ALA A 82 -33.39 -22.64 -3.14
CA ALA A 82 -32.18 -21.80 -3.12
C ALA A 82 -31.51 -21.80 -4.50
N THR A 83 -31.09 -20.63 -4.96
CA THR A 83 -30.57 -20.43 -6.32
C THR A 83 -29.13 -20.89 -6.54
N GLU A 84 -28.30 -20.96 -5.49
CA GLU A 84 -26.89 -21.38 -5.60
C GLU A 84 -26.45 -22.22 -4.39
N LEU A 85 -26.40 -21.60 -3.21
CA LEU A 85 -25.90 -22.23 -1.98
C LEU A 85 -27.02 -22.47 -0.97
N CYS A 86 -27.10 -23.68 -0.42
CA CYS A 86 -28.04 -24.01 0.64
C CYS A 86 -27.39 -24.83 1.76
N HIS A 87 -28.05 -24.87 2.91
CA HIS A 87 -27.57 -25.66 4.04
C HIS A 87 -27.72 -27.17 3.79
N HIS A 88 -28.61 -27.60 2.87
CA HIS A 88 -28.72 -29.00 2.44
C HIS A 88 -27.49 -29.47 1.68
N LEU A 89 -26.93 -28.67 0.77
CA LEU A 89 -25.66 -28.98 0.10
C LEU A 89 -24.50 -29.04 1.09
N THR A 90 -24.44 -28.12 2.06
CA THR A 90 -23.40 -28.21 3.10
C THR A 90 -23.59 -29.42 4.04
N CYS A 91 -24.84 -29.86 4.26
CA CYS A 91 -25.14 -31.09 5.00
C CYS A 91 -24.67 -32.31 4.21
N PHE A 92 -24.97 -32.33 2.91
CA PHE A 92 -24.55 -33.39 1.99
C PHE A 92 -23.02 -33.52 1.99
N LEU A 93 -22.29 -32.44 1.71
CA LEU A 93 -20.83 -32.43 1.73
C LEU A 93 -20.24 -32.82 3.10
N ALA A 94 -20.80 -32.31 4.20
CA ALA A 94 -20.36 -32.68 5.53
C ALA A 94 -20.55 -34.17 5.84
N GLY A 95 -21.59 -34.80 5.29
CA GLY A 95 -21.76 -36.26 5.37
C GLY A 95 -20.79 -37.01 4.46
N LEU A 96 -20.49 -36.50 3.26
CA LEU A 96 -19.51 -37.11 2.36
C LEU A 96 -18.10 -37.15 2.96
N LEU A 97 -17.73 -36.18 3.80
CA LEU A 97 -16.48 -36.18 4.59
C LEU A 97 -16.36 -37.36 5.57
N THR A 98 -17.48 -37.99 5.94
CA THR A 98 -17.46 -39.13 6.87
C THR A 98 -17.14 -40.46 6.20
N PHE A 99 -17.10 -40.49 4.86
CA PHE A 99 -16.73 -41.69 4.11
C PHE A 99 -15.22 -41.78 3.87
N ASP A 100 -14.74 -43.00 3.69
CA ASP A 100 -13.40 -43.31 3.22
C ASP A 100 -13.42 -43.56 1.71
N TRP A 101 -12.96 -42.57 0.94
CA TRP A 101 -12.92 -42.61 -0.52
C TRP A 101 -11.66 -43.28 -1.06
N SER A 102 -10.67 -43.58 -0.21
CA SER A 102 -9.38 -44.13 -0.62
C SER A 102 -9.47 -45.46 -1.38
N GLN A 103 -10.53 -46.24 -1.15
CA GLN A 103 -10.76 -47.52 -1.85
C GLN A 103 -11.04 -47.39 -3.35
N TYR A 104 -11.40 -46.19 -3.84
CA TYR A 104 -11.66 -45.92 -5.25
C TYR A 104 -10.49 -45.21 -5.95
N LEU A 105 -9.41 -44.94 -5.22
CA LEU A 105 -8.22 -44.27 -5.74
C LEU A 105 -7.17 -45.30 -6.11
N ASP A 106 -6.62 -45.21 -7.32
CA ASP A 106 -5.44 -45.98 -7.67
C ASP A 106 -4.21 -45.41 -6.95
N SER A 107 -3.42 -46.29 -6.33
CA SER A 107 -2.24 -45.95 -5.51
C SER A 107 -1.09 -45.23 -6.25
N THR A 108 -1.28 -44.86 -7.51
CA THR A 108 -0.25 -44.31 -8.41
C THR A 108 -0.41 -42.84 -8.75
N GLU A 109 -1.50 -42.18 -8.38
CA GLU A 109 -1.63 -40.72 -8.58
C GLU A 109 -0.92 -39.96 -7.46
N GLU A 110 0.33 -39.55 -7.73
CA GLU A 110 1.05 -38.63 -6.84
C GLU A 110 0.29 -37.31 -6.73
N ALA A 111 0.10 -36.84 -5.49
CA ALA A 111 -0.47 -35.54 -5.19
C ALA A 111 0.39 -34.43 -5.81
N GLY A 112 -0.07 -33.83 -6.91
CA GLY A 112 0.61 -32.73 -7.58
C GLY A 112 0.57 -31.44 -6.77
N GLU A 113 1.41 -30.47 -7.13
CA GLU A 113 1.31 -29.10 -6.61
C GLU A 113 0.76 -28.21 -7.72
N PRO A 114 -0.57 -28.12 -7.90
CA PRO A 114 -1.19 -27.45 -9.05
C PRO A 114 -0.96 -25.94 -9.09
N TRP A 115 -0.49 -25.39 -7.97
CA TRP A 115 -0.06 -23.99 -7.87
C TRP A 115 1.37 -23.77 -8.39
N ILE A 116 2.14 -24.79 -8.76
CA ILE A 116 3.47 -24.63 -9.36
C ILE A 116 3.33 -24.62 -10.90
N ILE A 117 3.43 -23.44 -11.49
CA ILE A 117 3.27 -23.15 -12.91
C ILE A 117 4.47 -22.33 -13.39
N SER A 118 5.43 -22.98 -14.06
CA SER A 118 6.67 -22.36 -14.53
C SER A 118 6.51 -21.58 -15.85
N ASP A 119 5.51 -21.93 -16.66
CA ASP A 119 5.28 -21.28 -17.96
C ASP A 119 4.31 -20.09 -17.85
N LYS A 120 4.71 -18.94 -18.39
CA LYS A 120 3.95 -17.70 -18.31
C LYS A 120 2.62 -17.79 -19.07
N LYS A 121 2.57 -18.52 -20.18
CA LYS A 121 1.34 -18.66 -20.97
C LYS A 121 0.34 -19.55 -20.22
N ALA A 122 0.80 -20.69 -19.68
CA ALA A 122 0.00 -21.55 -18.81
C ALA A 122 -0.53 -20.78 -17.59
N LEU A 123 0.29 -19.93 -16.97
CA LEU A 123 -0.15 -19.09 -15.85
C LEU A 123 -1.30 -18.14 -16.25
N ILE A 124 -1.20 -17.48 -17.42
CA ILE A 124 -2.25 -16.60 -17.95
C ILE A 124 -3.52 -17.37 -18.33
N ASP A 125 -3.39 -18.57 -18.88
CA ASP A 125 -4.52 -19.40 -19.29
C ASP A 125 -5.26 -19.97 -18.06
N SER A 126 -4.54 -20.38 -17.03
CA SER A 126 -5.11 -20.89 -15.77
C SER A 126 -5.66 -19.77 -14.88
N LEU A 127 -5.02 -18.60 -14.88
CA LEU A 127 -5.50 -17.40 -14.18
C LEU A 127 -6.12 -16.42 -15.20
N SER A 128 -6.20 -15.13 -14.86
CA SER A 128 -6.54 -14.08 -15.82
C SER A 128 -5.46 -13.00 -15.80
N SER A 129 -5.13 -12.40 -16.94
CA SER A 129 -4.10 -11.36 -17.02
C SER A 129 -4.36 -10.21 -16.05
N ALA A 130 -5.62 -9.78 -15.93
CA ALA A 130 -6.02 -8.73 -15.00
C ALA A 130 -5.82 -9.12 -13.52
N ALA A 131 -6.08 -10.38 -13.15
CA ALA A 131 -5.85 -10.89 -11.80
C ALA A 131 -4.35 -10.95 -11.49
N ILE A 132 -3.53 -11.42 -12.44
CA ILE A 132 -2.08 -11.48 -12.31
C ILE A 132 -1.49 -10.08 -12.13
N GLU A 133 -1.85 -9.13 -13.00
CA GLU A 133 -1.35 -7.74 -12.91
C GLU A 133 -1.71 -7.08 -11.58
N ARG A 134 -2.90 -7.37 -11.05
CA ARG A 134 -3.34 -6.83 -9.76
C ARG A 134 -2.63 -7.50 -8.59
N ALA A 135 -2.44 -8.82 -8.63
CA ALA A 135 -1.68 -9.56 -7.63
C ALA A 135 -0.21 -9.11 -7.58
N ILE A 136 0.45 -8.90 -8.73
CA ILE A 136 1.80 -8.33 -8.80
C ILE A 136 1.85 -6.95 -8.14
N ARG A 137 0.88 -6.07 -8.43
CA ARG A 137 0.80 -4.74 -7.79
C ARG A 137 0.63 -4.85 -6.27
N TRP A 138 -0.13 -5.82 -5.79
CA TRP A 138 -0.30 -6.07 -4.36
C TRP A 138 0.99 -6.58 -3.71
N LEU A 139 1.69 -7.55 -4.31
CA LEU A 139 2.99 -8.03 -3.84
C LEU A 139 3.99 -6.89 -3.73
N GLN A 140 4.08 -6.10 -4.80
CA GLN A 140 4.94 -4.94 -4.88
C GLN A 140 4.59 -3.83 -3.88
N ALA A 141 3.32 -3.74 -3.47
CA ALA A 141 2.89 -2.81 -2.43
C ALA A 141 3.10 -3.37 -1.01
N GLY A 142 3.50 -4.64 -0.88
CA GLY A 142 3.74 -5.31 0.40
C GLY A 142 2.46 -5.83 1.06
N ILE A 143 1.47 -6.27 0.27
CA ILE A 143 0.23 -6.86 0.79
C ILE A 143 0.55 -7.94 1.82
N LYS A 144 -0.22 -7.97 2.91
CA LYS A 144 -0.08 -8.99 3.94
C LYS A 144 -0.99 -10.17 3.63
N PHE A 145 -0.47 -11.36 3.88
CA PHE A 145 -1.20 -12.61 3.80
C PHE A 145 -0.46 -13.64 4.65
N ASP A 146 -1.20 -14.65 5.11
CA ASP A 146 -0.65 -15.85 5.71
C ASP A 146 -0.93 -17.02 4.76
N ILE A 147 0.08 -17.82 4.45
CA ILE A 147 -0.06 -19.03 3.63
C ILE A 147 0.40 -20.22 4.46
N GLU A 148 -0.40 -21.27 4.43
CA GLU A 148 -0.12 -22.54 5.09
C GLU A 148 -0.26 -23.67 4.07
N LEU A 149 0.75 -24.52 4.00
CA LEU A 149 0.72 -25.75 3.21
C LEU A 149 0.37 -26.92 4.14
N THR A 150 -0.77 -27.55 3.87
CA THR A 150 -1.22 -28.76 4.57
C THR A 150 -1.01 -29.98 3.66
N ASP A 151 -1.19 -31.18 4.22
CA ASP A 151 -1.08 -32.43 3.46
C ASP A 151 -2.06 -32.50 2.26
N LYS A 152 -3.22 -31.82 2.37
CA LYS A 152 -4.31 -31.87 1.39
C LYS A 152 -4.43 -30.64 0.51
N ALA A 153 -3.89 -29.49 0.93
CA ALA A 153 -4.14 -28.23 0.25
C ALA A 153 -3.14 -27.13 0.62
N LEU A 154 -3.07 -26.14 -0.25
CA LEU A 154 -2.52 -24.82 0.04
C LEU A 154 -3.65 -23.89 0.47
N THR A 155 -3.56 -23.37 1.69
CA THR A 155 -4.55 -22.43 2.25
C THR A 155 -3.91 -21.07 2.48
N ALA A 156 -4.67 -20.00 2.30
CA ALA A 156 -4.17 -18.66 2.58
C ALA A 156 -5.25 -17.69 3.04
N THR A 157 -4.90 -16.82 3.98
CA THR A 157 -5.72 -15.66 4.37
C THR A 157 -5.07 -14.41 3.79
N VAL A 158 -5.75 -13.73 2.87
CA VAL A 158 -5.28 -12.49 2.24
C VAL A 158 -5.96 -11.27 2.88
N TYR A 159 -5.16 -10.40 3.48
CA TYR A 159 -5.63 -9.22 4.21
C TYR A 159 -5.95 -8.04 3.25
N ASP A 160 -7.01 -8.17 2.44
CA ASP A 160 -7.54 -7.11 1.56
C ASP A 160 -8.61 -6.27 2.29
N ASN A 161 -9.45 -5.50 1.59
CA ASN A 161 -10.59 -4.75 2.14
C ASN A 161 -11.54 -5.65 2.94
N ILE A 162 -11.69 -6.89 2.49
CA ILE A 162 -12.38 -7.97 3.19
C ILE A 162 -11.40 -9.13 3.20
N ASP A 163 -11.17 -9.73 4.37
CA ASP A 163 -10.35 -10.93 4.49
C ASP A 163 -10.84 -12.02 3.53
N CYS A 164 -9.93 -12.48 2.69
CA CYS A 164 -10.22 -13.47 1.68
C CYS A 164 -9.49 -14.77 2.01
N GLU A 165 -10.27 -15.83 2.22
CA GLU A 165 -9.74 -17.17 2.41
C GLU A 165 -9.60 -17.82 1.04
N VAL A 166 -8.41 -18.33 0.74
CA VAL A 166 -8.08 -19.05 -0.48
C VAL A 166 -7.79 -20.50 -0.10
N TYR A 167 -8.33 -21.43 -0.88
CA TYR A 167 -8.09 -22.85 -0.72
C TYR A 167 -7.80 -23.46 -2.09
N ILE A 168 -6.63 -24.08 -2.25
CA ILE A 168 -6.22 -24.78 -3.46
C ILE A 168 -5.95 -26.26 -3.11
N PRO A 169 -6.81 -27.21 -3.51
CA PRO A 169 -6.60 -28.63 -3.25
C PRO A 169 -5.34 -29.14 -3.95
N LYS A 170 -4.57 -30.02 -3.29
CA LYS A 170 -3.30 -30.56 -3.81
C LYS A 170 -3.53 -31.57 -4.95
N THR A 171 -4.49 -32.47 -4.80
CA THR A 171 -4.72 -33.58 -5.74
C THR A 171 -5.53 -33.19 -6.98
N GLN A 172 -5.80 -31.91 -7.22
CA GLN A 172 -6.66 -31.47 -8.32
C GLN A 172 -6.05 -30.34 -9.14
N SER A 173 -6.67 -29.99 -10.27
CA SER A 173 -6.26 -28.84 -11.06
C SER A 173 -6.50 -27.50 -10.33
N LEU A 174 -5.81 -26.45 -10.77
CA LEU A 174 -6.01 -25.08 -10.26
C LEU A 174 -7.45 -24.57 -10.50
N ALA A 175 -8.20 -25.15 -11.43
CA ALA A 175 -9.60 -24.78 -11.67
C ALA A 175 -10.50 -25.06 -10.45
N SER A 176 -10.09 -25.99 -9.59
CA SER A 176 -10.79 -26.33 -8.35
C SER A 176 -10.44 -25.39 -7.19
N ALA A 177 -9.52 -24.43 -7.39
CA ALA A 177 -9.23 -23.42 -6.39
C ALA A 177 -10.50 -22.62 -6.03
N THR A 178 -10.69 -22.37 -4.74
CA THR A 178 -11.77 -21.51 -4.27
C THR A 178 -11.24 -20.33 -3.49
N CYS A 179 -11.99 -19.25 -3.55
CA CYS A 179 -11.76 -18.08 -2.73
C CYS A 179 -13.08 -17.63 -2.12
N SER A 180 -13.06 -17.16 -0.88
CA SER A 180 -14.25 -16.62 -0.21
C SER A 180 -14.86 -15.42 -0.95
N CYS A 181 -14.11 -14.76 -1.84
CA CYS A 181 -14.61 -13.71 -2.75
C CYS A 181 -15.53 -14.23 -3.88
N LYS A 182 -15.68 -15.55 -4.03
CA LYS A 182 -16.57 -16.26 -4.97
C LYS A 182 -16.22 -16.15 -6.46
N LYS A 183 -15.08 -15.57 -6.81
CA LYS A 183 -14.59 -15.50 -8.20
C LYS A 183 -13.54 -16.59 -8.44
N ALA A 184 -13.72 -17.40 -9.48
CA ALA A 184 -12.84 -18.54 -9.79
C ALA A 184 -11.39 -18.13 -10.17
N LYS A 185 -11.22 -17.02 -10.92
CA LYS A 185 -9.90 -16.51 -11.34
C LYS A 185 -9.61 -15.13 -10.75
N CYS A 186 -9.73 -15.02 -9.43
CA CYS A 186 -9.55 -13.76 -8.72
C CYS A 186 -8.08 -13.41 -8.49
N GLU A 187 -7.84 -12.14 -8.16
CA GLU A 187 -6.53 -11.62 -7.79
C GLU A 187 -5.96 -12.27 -6.51
N HIS A 188 -6.80 -12.79 -5.60
CA HIS A 188 -6.33 -13.49 -4.39
C HIS A 188 -5.75 -14.87 -4.71
N ILE A 189 -6.39 -15.66 -5.58
CA ILE A 189 -5.84 -16.95 -6.03
C ILE A 189 -4.55 -16.70 -6.80
N ALA A 190 -4.57 -15.71 -7.71
CA ALA A 190 -3.37 -15.32 -8.46
C ALA A 190 -2.21 -14.91 -7.54
N LEU A 191 -2.49 -14.16 -6.46
CA LEU A 191 -1.50 -13.79 -5.45
C LEU A 191 -0.84 -15.02 -4.82
N VAL A 192 -1.64 -15.95 -4.31
CA VAL A 192 -1.15 -17.17 -3.64
C VAL A 192 -0.30 -18.03 -4.59
N VAL A 193 -0.76 -18.21 -5.84
CA VAL A 193 -0.04 -18.95 -6.87
C VAL A 193 1.29 -18.26 -7.21
N LEU A 194 1.30 -16.94 -7.42
CA LEU A 194 2.53 -16.20 -7.74
C LEU A 194 3.58 -16.32 -6.62
N VAL A 195 3.15 -16.23 -5.35
CA VAL A 195 4.03 -16.35 -4.19
C VAL A 195 4.68 -17.73 -4.11
N GLN A 196 3.94 -18.80 -4.41
CA GLN A 196 4.49 -20.17 -4.40
C GLN A 196 5.43 -20.45 -5.57
N ASN A 197 5.22 -19.80 -6.72
CA ASN A 197 6.11 -19.95 -7.89
C ASN A 197 7.45 -19.23 -7.77
N GLY A 198 7.84 -18.78 -6.57
CA GLY A 198 9.11 -18.08 -6.38
C GLY A 198 9.15 -16.67 -6.97
N ASN A 199 8.02 -16.12 -7.43
CA ASN A 199 7.91 -14.68 -7.71
C ASN A 199 7.87 -13.86 -6.41
N GLN A 200 8.43 -14.37 -5.29
CA GLN A 200 8.77 -13.56 -4.12
C GLN A 200 9.97 -12.64 -4.42
N ASP A 201 10.82 -13.02 -5.39
CA ASP A 201 11.89 -12.17 -5.93
C ASP A 201 11.35 -11.12 -6.94
N VAL A 202 10.24 -10.45 -6.62
CA VAL A 202 9.98 -9.10 -7.16
C VAL A 202 10.79 -8.05 -6.40
N SER A 203 11.91 -8.44 -5.77
CA SER A 203 12.96 -7.54 -5.34
C SER A 203 13.72 -7.02 -6.57
N GLY A 204 13.05 -6.17 -7.34
CA GLY A 204 13.56 -4.93 -7.97
C GLY A 204 14.90 -4.88 -8.69
N ASN A 205 15.61 -5.98 -8.95
CA ASN A 205 16.94 -5.97 -9.55
C ASN A 205 17.03 -6.61 -10.93
N ASP A 206 15.95 -7.22 -11.43
CA ASP A 206 15.86 -7.54 -12.84
C ASP A 206 15.47 -6.29 -13.61
N PHE A 207 16.51 -5.67 -14.16
CA PHE A 207 16.50 -4.62 -15.15
C PHE A 207 15.21 -4.57 -15.96
N HIS A 208 14.37 -3.60 -15.64
CA HIS A 208 13.07 -3.45 -16.26
C HIS A 208 13.25 -3.00 -17.71
N GLU A 209 13.04 -3.92 -18.65
CA GLU A 209 12.89 -3.53 -20.06
C GLU A 209 11.71 -2.58 -20.19
N ASN A 210 11.92 -1.53 -20.98
CA ASN A 210 10.89 -0.55 -21.26
C ASN A 210 9.79 -1.19 -22.13
N SER A 211 8.62 -1.44 -21.53
CA SER A 211 7.45 -2.02 -22.21
C SER A 211 6.46 -0.96 -22.73
N LEU A 212 6.91 0.28 -22.96
CA LEU A 212 6.06 1.37 -23.41
C LEU A 212 5.62 1.20 -24.87
N SER A 213 4.38 1.61 -25.16
CA SER A 213 3.88 1.65 -26.54
C SER A 213 4.55 2.76 -27.35
N PRO A 214 4.55 2.66 -28.69
CA PRO A 214 5.08 3.72 -29.56
C PRO A 214 4.45 5.09 -29.31
N GLU A 215 3.15 5.14 -29.02
CA GLU A 215 2.44 6.40 -28.69
C GLU A 215 2.89 6.96 -27.33
N GLN A 216 3.07 6.11 -26.32
CA GLN A 216 3.58 6.55 -25.02
C GLN A 216 4.99 7.15 -25.13
N LEU A 217 5.87 6.51 -25.90
CA LEU A 217 7.22 7.03 -26.18
C LEU A 217 7.17 8.38 -26.91
N LYS A 218 6.26 8.54 -27.87
CA LYS A 218 6.07 9.79 -28.60
C LYS A 218 5.61 10.93 -27.70
N THR A 219 4.68 10.68 -26.75
CA THR A 219 4.26 11.67 -25.76
C THR A 219 5.43 12.12 -24.86
N LEU A 220 6.25 11.18 -24.40
CA LEU A 220 7.44 11.48 -23.59
C LEU A 220 8.47 12.31 -24.38
N GLN A 221 8.75 11.93 -25.63
CA GLN A 221 9.68 12.65 -26.51
C GLN A 221 9.22 14.07 -26.81
N ARG A 222 7.93 14.29 -27.09
CA ARG A 222 7.37 15.64 -27.28
C ARG A 222 7.49 16.50 -26.02
N SER A 223 7.27 15.90 -24.85
CA SER A 223 7.41 16.58 -23.56
C SER A 223 8.87 16.96 -23.27
N LEU A 224 9.80 16.06 -23.60
CA LEU A 224 11.24 16.31 -23.45
C LEU A 224 11.73 17.38 -24.43
N LEU A 225 11.26 17.35 -25.68
CA LEU A 225 11.57 18.37 -26.68
C LEU A 225 11.12 19.76 -26.21
N TRP A 226 9.87 19.89 -25.77
CA TRP A 226 9.34 21.14 -25.24
C TRP A 226 10.17 21.66 -24.04
N LEU A 227 10.56 20.75 -23.12
CA LEU A 227 11.38 21.12 -21.98
C LEU A 227 12.79 21.57 -22.39
N ASN A 228 13.38 20.94 -23.41
CA ASN A 228 14.68 21.32 -23.95
C ASN A 228 14.62 22.69 -24.66
N GLU A 229 13.54 22.98 -25.40
CA GLU A 229 13.31 24.31 -25.97
C GLU A 229 13.25 25.39 -24.88
N LEU A 230 12.54 25.13 -23.78
CA LEU A 230 12.52 26.03 -22.62
C LEU A 230 13.93 26.26 -22.03
N ILE A 231 14.74 25.20 -21.92
CA ILE A 231 16.12 25.30 -21.40
C ILE A 231 17.01 26.11 -22.33
N VAL A 232 16.91 25.90 -23.65
CA VAL A 232 17.74 26.58 -24.66
C VAL A 232 17.35 28.05 -24.82
N HIS A 233 16.06 28.34 -24.90
CA HIS A 233 15.57 29.71 -25.14
C HIS A 233 15.46 30.55 -23.86
N GLY A 234 15.43 29.89 -22.69
CA GLY A 234 15.25 30.54 -21.40
C GLY A 234 13.89 31.22 -21.25
N LEU A 235 13.70 31.92 -20.13
CA LEU A 235 12.44 32.60 -19.82
C LEU A 235 12.10 33.74 -20.79
N SER A 236 13.12 34.36 -21.39
CA SER A 236 12.95 35.45 -22.36
C SER A 236 12.28 35.01 -23.67
N GLY A 237 12.39 33.73 -24.03
CA GLY A 237 11.77 33.17 -25.23
C GLY A 237 10.34 32.67 -25.02
N MET A 238 9.78 32.77 -23.80
CA MET A 238 8.48 32.19 -23.49
C MET A 238 7.31 33.05 -23.97
N SER A 239 6.45 32.43 -24.77
CA SER A 239 5.16 32.99 -25.16
C SER A 239 4.00 32.31 -24.42
N LYS A 240 2.83 32.96 -24.36
CA LYS A 240 1.59 32.33 -23.87
C LYS A 240 1.26 31.03 -24.60
N LEU A 241 1.55 30.97 -25.90
CA LEU A 241 1.35 29.76 -26.71
C LEU A 241 2.25 28.61 -26.24
N HIS A 242 3.50 28.89 -25.91
CA HIS A 242 4.44 27.87 -25.43
C HIS A 242 4.00 27.28 -24.07
N ILE A 243 3.45 28.11 -23.19
CA ILE A 243 2.84 27.66 -21.92
C ILE A 243 1.57 26.82 -22.18
N GLN A 244 0.70 27.23 -23.09
CA GLN A 244 -0.51 26.46 -23.45
C GLN A 244 -0.17 25.08 -24.03
N GLN A 245 0.90 24.98 -24.84
CA GLN A 245 1.42 23.70 -25.32
C GLN A 245 1.85 22.79 -24.16
N ALA A 246 2.50 23.35 -23.14
CA ALA A 246 2.89 22.62 -21.92
C ALA A 246 1.67 22.05 -21.19
N SER A 247 0.60 22.84 -21.05
CA SER A 247 -0.67 22.40 -20.45
C SER A 247 -1.31 21.24 -21.22
N ALA A 248 -1.28 21.30 -22.55
CA ALA A 248 -1.76 20.22 -23.40
C ALA A 248 -0.91 18.94 -23.22
N LEU A 249 0.41 19.07 -23.25
CA LEU A 249 1.34 17.95 -23.02
C LEU A 249 1.17 17.33 -21.63
N ALA A 250 0.93 18.14 -20.59
CA ALA A 250 0.65 17.63 -19.25
C ALA A 250 -0.62 16.76 -19.21
N THR A 251 -1.63 17.13 -20.00
CA THR A 251 -2.87 16.35 -20.15
C THR A 251 -2.62 15.06 -20.93
N GLU A 252 -1.86 15.12 -22.02
CA GLU A 252 -1.46 13.94 -22.80
C GLU A 252 -0.66 12.95 -21.94
N LEU A 253 0.33 13.43 -21.16
CA LEU A 253 1.10 12.60 -20.22
C LEU A 253 0.17 11.88 -19.22
N LYS A 254 -0.85 12.57 -18.70
CA LYS A 254 -1.82 11.96 -17.78
C LYS A 254 -2.61 10.85 -18.48
N GLN A 255 -3.12 11.10 -19.69
CA GLN A 255 -3.87 10.12 -20.47
C GLN A 255 -3.02 8.90 -20.84
N SER A 256 -1.73 9.10 -21.10
CA SER A 256 -0.74 8.05 -21.40
C SER A 256 -0.20 7.30 -20.17
N ASN A 257 -0.82 7.47 -18.99
CA ASN A 257 -0.45 6.85 -17.71
C ASN A 257 0.90 7.29 -17.13
N PHE A 258 1.26 8.57 -17.28
CA PHE A 258 2.42 9.21 -16.63
C PHE A 258 2.01 10.31 -15.63
N PRO A 259 1.32 9.96 -14.53
CA PRO A 259 0.81 10.95 -13.56
C PRO A 259 1.90 11.77 -12.86
N VAL A 260 3.08 11.21 -12.56
CA VAL A 260 4.18 11.96 -11.92
C VAL A 260 4.77 13.01 -12.88
N PRO A 261 5.21 12.65 -14.10
CA PRO A 261 5.64 13.65 -15.09
C PRO A 261 4.55 14.69 -15.41
N SER A 262 3.28 14.26 -15.53
CA SER A 262 2.15 15.16 -15.72
C SER A 262 2.04 16.21 -14.61
N LYS A 263 2.05 15.78 -13.34
CA LYS A 263 1.98 16.69 -12.18
C LYS A 263 3.17 17.64 -12.11
N MET A 264 4.38 17.14 -12.43
CA MET A 264 5.59 17.98 -12.47
C MET A 264 5.50 19.04 -13.56
N LEU A 265 5.04 18.67 -14.77
CA LEU A 265 4.86 19.61 -15.87
C LEU A 265 3.76 20.63 -15.57
N THR A 266 2.59 20.22 -15.05
CA THR A 266 1.53 21.16 -14.63
C THR A 266 2.05 22.19 -13.62
N ARG A 267 2.85 21.74 -12.64
CA ARG A 267 3.43 22.65 -11.64
C ARG A 267 4.44 23.62 -12.27
N LEU A 268 5.27 23.14 -13.19
CA LEU A 268 6.19 23.99 -13.94
C LEU A 268 5.42 25.04 -14.76
N THR A 269 4.37 24.63 -15.48
CA THR A 269 3.49 25.55 -16.23
C THR A 269 2.92 26.64 -15.32
N GLN A 270 2.42 26.29 -14.14
CA GLN A 270 1.91 27.27 -13.18
C GLN A 270 2.99 28.31 -12.81
N PHE A 271 4.22 27.86 -12.52
CA PHE A 271 5.31 28.78 -12.21
C PHE A 271 5.67 29.68 -13.39
N LEU A 272 5.62 29.16 -14.62
CA LEU A 272 5.86 29.95 -15.83
C LEU A 272 4.75 30.98 -16.08
N GLU A 273 3.49 30.66 -15.77
CA GLU A 273 2.37 31.61 -15.81
C GLU A 273 2.50 32.71 -14.77
N GLU A 274 2.88 32.36 -13.54
CA GLU A 274 3.19 33.33 -12.47
C GLU A 274 4.30 34.31 -12.92
N GLU A 275 5.34 33.79 -13.60
CA GLU A 275 6.46 34.59 -14.12
C GLU A 275 6.02 35.55 -15.22
N LEU A 276 5.27 35.03 -16.21
CA LEU A 276 4.80 35.82 -17.33
C LEU A 276 3.85 36.94 -16.89
N ASN A 277 3.12 36.73 -15.78
CA ASN A 277 2.22 37.72 -15.19
C ASN A 277 2.92 38.67 -14.20
N GLY A 278 4.25 38.57 -14.01
CA GLY A 278 5.03 39.52 -13.21
C GLY A 278 4.91 39.36 -11.69
N GLN A 279 4.56 38.18 -11.18
CA GLN A 279 4.37 37.91 -9.73
C GLN A 279 5.71 37.67 -8.97
N LEU A 280 6.71 38.50 -9.28
CA LEU A 280 8.15 38.22 -9.42
C LEU A 280 9.06 37.83 -8.22
N ILE A 281 8.58 37.44 -7.04
CA ILE A 281 9.52 37.14 -5.94
C ILE A 281 9.89 35.63 -5.91
N SER A 282 11.16 35.31 -6.23
CA SER A 282 11.80 33.98 -6.18
C SER A 282 11.35 32.90 -7.20
N ASN A 283 10.74 33.30 -8.32
CA ASN A 283 10.17 32.34 -9.26
C ASN A 283 11.21 31.65 -10.17
N THR A 284 12.24 32.35 -10.65
CA THR A 284 13.30 31.73 -11.49
C THR A 284 14.00 30.56 -10.80
N LYS A 285 14.24 30.65 -9.49
CA LYS A 285 14.82 29.56 -8.69
C LYS A 285 13.85 28.37 -8.56
N ARG A 286 12.55 28.64 -8.36
CA ARG A 286 11.48 27.62 -8.32
C ARG A 286 11.34 26.91 -9.66
N ILE A 287 11.36 27.66 -10.77
CA ILE A 287 11.32 27.13 -12.14
C ILE A 287 12.53 26.21 -12.36
N ARG A 288 13.75 26.65 -12.04
CA ARG A 288 14.96 25.83 -12.16
C ARG A 288 14.88 24.53 -11.35
N LYS A 289 14.43 24.63 -10.09
CA LYS A 289 14.22 23.47 -9.20
C LYS A 289 13.11 22.53 -9.70
N ALA A 290 12.16 23.01 -10.51
CA ALA A 290 11.10 22.18 -11.11
C ALA A 290 11.53 21.51 -12.43
N ILE A 291 12.37 22.17 -13.24
CA ILE A 291 12.87 21.64 -14.51
C ILE A 291 13.70 20.37 -14.29
N LEU A 292 14.65 20.39 -13.34
CA LEU A 292 15.60 19.29 -13.16
C LEU A 292 14.92 17.94 -12.85
N PRO A 293 14.03 17.82 -11.84
CA PRO A 293 13.34 16.56 -11.57
C PRO A 293 12.49 16.09 -12.76
N LEU A 294 11.80 17.01 -13.45
CA LEU A 294 10.99 16.66 -14.62
C LEU A 294 11.85 16.12 -15.76
N HIS A 295 12.96 16.80 -16.07
CA HIS A 295 13.92 16.38 -17.09
C HIS A 295 14.49 14.99 -16.77
N LEU A 296 14.86 14.74 -15.50
CA LEU A 296 15.36 13.43 -15.07
C LEU A 296 14.32 12.32 -15.25
N HIS A 297 13.05 12.56 -14.87
CA HIS A 297 11.98 11.58 -15.04
C HIS A 297 11.71 11.28 -16.52
N LEU A 298 11.60 12.31 -17.35
CA LEU A 298 11.35 12.14 -18.79
C LEU A 298 12.48 11.35 -19.45
N ASN A 299 13.75 11.68 -19.16
CA ASN A 299 14.88 10.93 -19.69
C ASN A 299 14.88 9.48 -19.20
N ALA A 300 14.68 9.23 -17.91
CA ALA A 300 14.62 7.88 -17.35
C ALA A 300 13.55 7.01 -18.05
N LEU A 301 12.36 7.58 -18.30
CA LEU A 301 11.26 6.90 -18.98
C LEU A 301 11.50 6.63 -20.47
N THR A 302 12.40 7.39 -21.11
CA THR A 302 12.77 7.18 -22.52
C THR A 302 13.93 6.20 -22.73
N GLN A 303 14.58 5.72 -21.66
CA GLN A 303 15.66 4.75 -21.77
C GLN A 303 15.11 3.37 -22.14
N THR A 304 15.85 2.62 -22.96
CA THR A 304 15.51 1.22 -23.29
C THR A 304 15.52 0.33 -22.05
N ARG A 305 16.44 0.61 -21.12
CA ARG A 305 16.55 -0.04 -19.82
C ARG A 305 16.21 0.97 -18.75
N LEU A 306 15.16 0.73 -17.99
CA LEU A 306 14.72 1.70 -16.99
C LEU A 306 15.63 1.64 -15.75
N PRO A 307 15.99 2.79 -15.15
CA PRO A 307 16.82 2.82 -13.94
C PRO A 307 16.06 2.38 -12.68
N GLN A 308 14.73 2.32 -12.74
CA GLN A 308 13.81 1.89 -11.68
C GLN A 308 12.54 1.30 -12.32
N PRO A 309 11.70 0.56 -11.57
CA PRO A 309 10.44 0.06 -12.09
C PRO A 309 9.60 1.16 -12.75
N LEU A 310 8.98 0.84 -13.90
CA LEU A 310 8.18 1.80 -14.67
C LEU A 310 7.12 2.52 -13.82
N LYS A 311 6.47 1.80 -12.91
CA LYS A 311 5.46 2.36 -11.98
C LYS A 311 6.02 3.44 -11.05
N ASP A 312 7.30 3.38 -10.69
CA ASP A 312 7.91 4.32 -9.76
C ASP A 312 8.33 5.59 -10.50
N LEU A 313 8.76 5.45 -11.76
CA LEU A 313 9.03 6.56 -12.67
C LEU A 313 7.76 7.25 -13.19
N ALA A 314 6.76 6.47 -13.61
CA ALA A 314 5.51 6.99 -14.15
C ALA A 314 4.57 7.52 -13.05
N GLY A 315 4.60 6.86 -11.87
CA GLY A 315 3.71 7.11 -10.76
C GLY A 315 2.34 6.44 -10.90
N GLU A 316 1.48 6.66 -9.90
CA GLU A 316 0.12 6.12 -9.86
C GLU A 316 -0.92 7.25 -9.86
N HIS A 317 -2.01 7.09 -10.61
CA HIS A 317 -3.13 8.06 -10.60
C HIS A 317 -3.82 8.13 -9.24
N LYS A 318 -3.87 6.99 -8.55
CA LYS A 318 -4.41 6.86 -7.20
C LYS A 318 -3.49 5.92 -6.44
N SER A 319 -2.93 6.39 -5.33
CA SER A 319 -2.09 5.55 -4.47
C SER A 319 -2.87 4.31 -4.05
N LEU A 320 -2.27 3.14 -4.28
CA LEU A 320 -2.75 1.91 -3.69
C LEU A 320 -2.48 1.93 -2.19
N TYR A 321 -3.55 1.73 -1.40
CA TYR A 321 -3.44 1.48 0.03
C TYR A 321 -3.73 0.02 0.29
N ILE A 322 -2.89 -0.63 1.09
CA ILE A 322 -3.05 -2.01 1.57
C ILE A 322 -3.38 -2.01 3.06
N ARG A 323 -4.15 -2.99 3.51
CA ARG A 323 -4.50 -3.11 4.94
C ARG A 323 -3.37 -3.81 5.69
N TYR A 324 -3.02 -3.24 6.84
CA TYR A 324 -2.12 -3.82 7.83
C TYR A 324 -2.94 -4.27 9.04
N PRO A 325 -2.97 -5.58 9.34
CA PRO A 325 -3.76 -6.12 10.44
C PRO A 325 -3.37 -5.53 11.79
N LYS A 326 -2.06 -5.43 12.05
CA LYS A 326 -1.49 -4.86 13.27
C LYS A 326 -0.23 -4.08 12.94
N LEU A 327 -0.05 -2.93 13.57
CA LEU A 327 1.16 -2.11 13.43
C LEU A 327 1.40 -1.27 14.67
N TRP A 328 2.61 -1.33 15.22
CA TRP A 328 3.05 -0.47 16.31
C TRP A 328 3.69 0.81 15.78
N LEU A 329 3.20 1.95 16.28
CA LEU A 329 3.64 3.28 15.84
C LEU A 329 3.83 4.21 17.03
N ASP A 330 5.03 4.76 17.18
CA ASP A 330 5.32 5.83 18.13
C ASP A 330 4.80 7.15 17.59
N TYR A 331 4.01 7.87 18.38
CA TYR A 331 3.68 9.25 18.06
C TYR A 331 4.95 10.11 18.13
N VAL A 332 5.32 10.75 17.02
CA VAL A 332 6.50 11.61 16.97
C VAL A 332 6.10 13.08 16.94
N SER A 333 5.20 13.51 16.05
CA SER A 333 4.96 14.94 15.85
C SER A 333 3.66 15.19 15.12
N CYS A 334 3.16 16.43 15.16
CA CYS A 334 2.19 16.92 14.20
C CYS A 334 2.59 18.30 13.68
N THR A 335 2.17 18.63 12.46
CA THR A 335 2.42 19.92 11.84
C THR A 335 1.19 20.41 11.09
N LEU A 336 1.07 21.73 10.97
CA LEU A 336 0.11 22.41 10.12
C LEU A 336 0.87 22.98 8.93
N TRP A 337 0.27 22.95 7.76
CA TRP A 337 0.91 23.40 6.55
C TRP A 337 -0.09 24.02 5.57
N GLU A 338 0.47 24.84 4.67
CA GLU A 338 -0.20 25.45 3.54
C GLU A 338 0.67 25.22 2.29
N THR A 339 0.02 25.06 1.14
CA THR A 339 0.70 24.97 -0.14
C THR A 339 0.49 26.25 -0.93
N ALA A 340 1.45 26.59 -1.78
CA ALA A 340 1.31 27.69 -2.73
C ALA A 340 0.10 27.52 -3.67
N SER A 341 -0.37 26.28 -3.88
CA SER A 341 -1.55 25.97 -4.70
C SER A 341 -2.89 26.17 -3.96
N GLY A 342 -2.89 26.79 -2.78
CA GLY A 342 -4.10 27.12 -2.02
C GLY A 342 -4.67 25.97 -1.19
N TYR A 343 -3.90 24.91 -0.94
CA TYR A 343 -4.33 23.86 0.00
C TYR A 343 -3.78 24.16 1.38
N HIS A 344 -4.54 23.79 2.40
CA HIS A 344 -4.07 23.82 3.77
C HIS A 344 -4.49 22.56 4.49
N GLY A 345 -3.71 22.16 5.49
CA GLY A 345 -3.88 20.87 6.11
C GLY A 345 -3.01 20.64 7.32
N TYR A 346 -3.03 19.41 7.78
CA TYR A 346 -2.16 18.93 8.84
C TYR A 346 -1.53 17.60 8.47
N SER A 347 -0.39 17.30 9.08
CA SER A 347 0.26 15.99 9.03
C SER A 347 0.65 15.56 10.43
N ILE A 348 0.41 14.30 10.76
CA ILE A 348 0.87 13.62 11.97
C ILE A 348 1.93 12.62 11.55
N TYR A 349 3.03 12.57 12.28
CA TYR A 349 4.17 11.72 12.02
C TYR A 349 4.31 10.69 13.11
N PHE A 350 4.54 9.46 12.67
CA PHE A 350 4.81 8.32 13.52
C PHE A 350 6.12 7.65 13.12
N TYR A 351 6.68 6.85 14.01
CA TYR A 351 7.84 6.01 13.73
C TYR A 351 7.53 4.56 14.10
N SER A 352 7.96 3.61 13.27
CA SER A 352 7.92 2.17 13.59
C SER A 352 9.33 1.67 13.78
N GLU A 353 9.61 1.12 14.96
CA GLU A 353 10.88 0.41 15.23
C GLU A 353 10.99 -0.87 14.39
N GLU A 354 9.88 -1.59 14.20
CA GLU A 354 9.84 -2.84 13.42
C GLU A 354 10.24 -2.62 11.96
N HIS A 355 9.92 -1.46 11.40
CA HIS A 355 10.18 -1.14 9.99
C HIS A 355 11.30 -0.12 9.80
N ASP A 356 11.92 0.34 10.89
CA ASP A 356 12.90 1.42 10.93
C ASP A 356 12.53 2.58 9.98
N SER A 357 11.28 3.04 10.07
CA SER A 357 10.71 3.95 9.09
C SER A 357 9.71 4.90 9.69
N TYR A 358 9.64 6.10 9.11
CA TYR A 358 8.62 7.09 9.43
C TYR A 358 7.35 6.88 8.62
N PHE A 359 6.24 7.20 9.27
CA PHE A 359 4.89 7.06 8.78
C PHE A 359 4.16 8.39 8.91
N SER A 360 3.18 8.66 8.05
CA SER A 360 2.40 9.91 8.15
C SER A 360 0.91 9.73 7.92
N LEU A 361 0.11 10.40 8.73
CA LEU A 361 -1.32 10.60 8.49
C LEU A 361 -1.53 12.07 8.12
N SER A 362 -2.34 12.40 7.12
CA SER A 362 -2.58 13.80 6.73
C SER A 362 -4.00 14.02 6.25
N ASP A 363 -4.54 15.21 6.54
CA ASP A 363 -5.80 15.69 5.96
C ASP A 363 -5.65 17.12 5.48
N ALA A 364 -6.30 17.44 4.36
CA ALA A 364 -6.14 18.72 3.68
C ALA A 364 -7.38 19.12 2.86
N ARG A 365 -7.61 20.42 2.74
CA ARG A 365 -8.67 21.01 1.92
C ARG A 365 -8.13 22.15 1.07
N ASP A 366 -8.79 22.39 -0.05
CA ASP A 366 -8.60 23.60 -0.84
C ASP A 366 -9.28 24.77 -0.11
N ILE A 367 -8.51 25.84 0.17
CA ILE A 367 -8.96 27.00 0.92
C ILE A 367 -10.13 27.73 0.23
N ASN A 368 -10.18 27.67 -1.11
CA ASN A 368 -11.21 28.34 -1.90
C ASN A 368 -12.50 27.50 -1.95
N MET A 369 -12.38 26.17 -1.94
CA MET A 369 -13.55 25.29 -1.94
C MET A 369 -14.18 25.12 -0.55
N GLN A 370 -13.38 25.18 0.51
CA GLN A 370 -13.86 25.04 1.90
C GLN A 370 -13.29 26.12 2.83
N PRO A 371 -13.67 27.40 2.65
CA PRO A 371 -13.07 28.53 3.38
C PRO A 371 -13.32 28.50 4.90
N GLY A 372 -14.38 27.81 5.33
CA GLY A 372 -14.73 27.64 6.75
C GLY A 372 -13.97 26.50 7.45
N TRP A 373 -13.39 25.57 6.70
CA TRP A 373 -12.60 24.49 7.28
C TRP A 373 -11.28 25.06 7.80
N ARG A 374 -10.81 24.58 8.95
CA ARG A 374 -9.55 25.02 9.56
C ARG A 374 -8.76 23.81 10.03
N ALA A 375 -7.58 23.61 9.46
CA ALA A 375 -6.69 22.49 9.79
C ALA A 375 -6.43 22.36 11.30
N ARG A 376 -6.30 23.48 12.02
CA ARG A 376 -6.10 23.46 13.48
C ARG A 376 -7.26 22.82 14.24
N TYR A 377 -8.51 23.10 13.85
CA TYR A 377 -9.69 22.60 14.56
C TYR A 377 -9.92 21.14 14.17
N ALA A 378 -9.79 20.81 12.89
CA ALA A 378 -9.85 19.44 12.42
C ALA A 378 -8.81 18.53 13.10
N LEU A 379 -7.58 19.04 13.35
CA LEU A 379 -6.55 18.31 14.08
C LEU A 379 -6.91 18.14 15.58
N GLN A 380 -7.50 19.15 16.21
CA GLN A 380 -7.92 19.11 17.62
C GLN A 380 -9.09 18.16 17.84
N GLU A 381 -10.00 18.09 16.87
CA GLU A 381 -11.19 17.24 16.87
C GLU A 381 -10.91 15.83 16.33
N LEU A 382 -9.69 15.56 15.82
CA LEU A 382 -9.36 14.26 15.26
C LEU A 382 -9.48 13.16 16.31
N GLN A 383 -10.39 12.24 16.03
CA GLN A 383 -10.57 10.99 16.77
C GLN A 383 -10.07 9.81 15.95
N ILE A 384 -9.36 8.92 16.62
CA ILE A 384 -8.89 7.65 16.07
C ILE A 384 -9.45 6.55 16.98
N GLY A 385 -10.52 5.89 16.51
CA GLY A 385 -11.35 5.06 17.39
C GLY A 385 -11.89 5.91 18.54
N GLU A 386 -11.65 5.47 19.78
CA GLU A 386 -12.12 6.16 21.00
C GLU A 386 -11.14 7.25 21.50
N TYR A 387 -9.97 7.40 20.87
CA TYR A 387 -8.92 8.28 21.36
C TYR A 387 -8.93 9.62 20.61
N GLN A 388 -8.90 10.71 21.36
CA GLN A 388 -8.50 12.02 20.82
C GLN A 388 -6.98 12.04 20.61
N LEU A 389 -6.53 12.71 19.54
CA LEU A 389 -5.10 12.83 19.22
C LEU A 389 -4.23 13.31 20.39
N GLN A 390 -4.77 14.20 21.23
CA GLN A 390 -4.05 14.77 22.37
C GLN A 390 -3.61 13.69 23.37
N ASN A 391 -4.40 12.62 23.51
CA ASN A 391 -4.16 11.50 24.41
C ASN A 391 -3.14 10.49 23.85
N LEU A 392 -2.79 10.62 22.56
CA LEU A 392 -1.84 9.77 21.86
C LEU A 392 -0.41 10.34 21.87
N LYS A 393 -0.23 11.60 22.28
CA LYS A 393 1.09 12.23 22.37
C LYS A 393 1.96 11.49 23.39
N GLY A 394 3.16 11.07 22.98
CA GLY A 394 4.09 10.31 23.83
C GLY A 394 3.76 8.82 23.95
N LYS A 395 2.77 8.33 23.18
CA LYS A 395 2.38 6.93 23.18
C LYS A 395 3.00 6.17 22.01
N ASN A 396 3.36 4.92 22.29
CA ASN A 396 3.51 3.84 21.32
C ASN A 396 2.13 3.20 21.15
N ILE A 397 1.62 3.20 19.92
CA ILE A 397 0.21 2.95 19.61
C ILE A 397 0.12 1.70 18.75
N GLN A 398 -0.68 0.73 19.17
CA GLN A 398 -0.99 -0.43 18.35
C GLN A 398 -2.25 -0.15 17.55
N PHE A 399 -2.07 0.09 16.25
CA PHE A 399 -3.17 0.17 15.31
C PHE A 399 -3.60 -1.23 14.88
N SER A 400 -4.90 -1.41 14.67
CA SER A 400 -5.44 -2.54 13.90
C SER A 400 -6.20 -2.07 12.68
N ASN A 401 -6.14 -2.85 11.61
CA ASN A 401 -6.75 -2.56 10.31
C ASN A 401 -6.39 -1.16 9.78
N ILE A 402 -5.13 -0.74 9.94
CA ILE A 402 -4.65 0.52 9.39
C ILE A 402 -4.29 0.35 7.92
N TRP A 403 -4.54 1.37 7.11
CA TRP A 403 -4.25 1.31 5.68
C TRP A 403 -2.99 2.09 5.35
N LEU A 404 -2.06 1.47 4.63
CA LEU A 404 -0.77 2.06 4.25
C LEU A 404 -0.59 2.08 2.74
N ASN A 405 -0.02 3.16 2.20
CA ASN A 405 0.48 3.16 0.84
C ASN A 405 2.00 2.84 0.79
N LYS A 406 2.55 2.71 -0.42
CA LYS A 406 3.99 2.45 -0.63
C LYS A 406 4.95 3.49 -0.02
N ASP A 407 4.43 4.67 0.31
CA ASP A 407 5.16 5.78 0.89
C ASP A 407 4.94 5.88 2.41
N ASN A 408 4.49 4.81 3.08
CA ASN A 408 4.20 4.81 4.51
C ASN A 408 3.17 5.88 4.96
N ARG A 409 2.28 6.29 4.04
CA ARG A 409 1.15 7.16 4.37
C ARG A 409 0.00 6.32 4.90
N LEU A 410 -0.52 6.74 6.04
CA LEU A 410 -1.68 6.16 6.70
C LEU A 410 -2.96 6.72 6.11
N SER A 411 -3.95 5.86 6.01
CA SER A 411 -5.35 6.20 5.81
C SER A 411 -6.17 5.58 6.93
N LEU A 412 -6.90 6.42 7.66
CA LEU A 412 -7.90 5.95 8.61
C LEU A 412 -9.15 5.55 7.83
N ARG A 413 -9.66 4.35 8.08
CA ARG A 413 -10.95 3.85 7.56
C ARG A 413 -11.86 3.48 8.71
N ALA A 414 -13.12 3.14 8.40
CA ALA A 414 -14.16 2.88 9.40
C ALA A 414 -13.80 1.70 10.34
N ASP A 415 -13.01 0.75 9.86
CA ASP A 415 -12.54 -0.44 10.58
C ASP A 415 -11.21 -0.23 11.31
N THR A 416 -10.54 0.92 11.12
CA THR A 416 -9.27 1.23 11.79
C THR A 416 -9.50 1.51 13.27
N GLN A 417 -8.81 0.79 14.15
CA GLN A 417 -8.93 0.94 15.61
C GLN A 417 -7.56 1.03 16.28
N ILE A 418 -7.57 1.45 17.55
CA ILE A 418 -6.43 1.39 18.45
C ILE A 418 -6.70 0.25 19.44
N GLU A 419 -5.91 -0.83 19.36
CA GLU A 419 -6.06 -2.00 20.25
C GLU A 419 -5.46 -1.72 21.63
N SER A 420 -4.30 -1.06 21.67
CA SER A 420 -3.61 -0.75 22.91
C SER A 420 -2.66 0.44 22.75
N THR A 421 -2.31 1.06 23.87
CA THR A 421 -1.29 2.12 23.92
C THR A 421 -0.34 1.87 25.08
N ARG A 422 0.92 2.27 24.90
CA ARG A 422 1.98 2.22 25.91
C ARG A 422 2.69 3.56 25.94
N GLU A 423 3.20 3.97 27.10
CA GLU A 423 4.10 5.13 27.16
C GLU A 423 5.44 4.76 26.54
N PHE A 424 6.05 5.68 25.78
CA PHE A 424 7.46 5.55 25.39
C PHE A 424 8.27 6.78 25.82
N SER A 425 9.55 6.56 26.07
CA SER A 425 10.47 7.63 26.47
C SER A 425 11.13 8.25 25.23
N ILE A 426 10.69 9.46 24.84
CA ILE A 426 11.36 10.20 23.78
C ILE A 426 12.83 10.50 24.11
N SER A 427 13.17 10.66 25.40
CA SER A 427 14.56 10.86 25.82
C SER A 427 15.43 9.64 25.58
N GLN A 428 14.87 8.44 25.76
CA GLN A 428 15.57 7.21 25.42
C GLN A 428 15.81 7.12 23.91
N LYS A 429 14.75 7.30 23.10
CA LYS A 429 14.89 7.32 21.64
C LYS A 429 15.94 8.33 21.18
N LEU A 430 15.94 9.54 21.76
CA LEU A 430 16.90 10.59 21.45
C LEU A 430 18.34 10.19 21.79
N SER A 431 18.56 9.50 22.91
CA SER A 431 19.89 9.03 23.32
C SER A 431 20.46 7.92 22.42
N GLU A 432 19.59 7.19 21.72
CA GLU A 432 19.95 6.16 20.75
C GLU A 432 20.26 6.76 19.37
N GLN A 433 19.97 8.05 19.14
CA GLN A 433 20.18 8.68 17.84
C GLN A 433 21.64 9.06 17.58
N ASN A 434 22.12 8.69 16.40
CA ASN A 434 23.37 9.18 15.85
C ASN A 434 23.09 10.06 14.62
N THR A 435 23.54 11.31 14.66
CA THR A 435 23.18 12.30 13.63
C THR A 435 23.85 12.00 12.29
N GLU A 436 25.15 11.69 12.32
CA GLU A 436 25.92 11.36 11.13
C GLU A 436 25.37 10.09 10.45
N SER A 437 25.03 9.08 11.23
CA SER A 437 24.44 7.83 10.74
C SER A 437 23.09 8.07 10.05
N GLN A 438 22.23 8.92 10.61
CA GLN A 438 20.97 9.31 9.98
C GLN A 438 21.18 10.08 8.67
N ILE A 439 22.15 11.00 8.63
CA ILE A 439 22.50 11.73 7.40
C ILE A 439 23.01 10.76 6.34
N MET A 440 23.91 9.85 6.71
CA MET A 440 24.49 8.86 5.79
C MET A 440 23.43 7.89 5.27
N HIS A 441 22.52 7.44 6.14
CA HIS A 441 21.38 6.61 5.75
C HIS A 441 20.50 7.35 4.73
N TRP A 442 20.13 8.59 5.02
CA TRP A 442 19.33 9.42 4.12
C TRP A 442 20.01 9.65 2.77
N MET A 443 21.30 10.04 2.78
CA MET A 443 22.07 10.26 1.55
C MET A 443 22.19 8.98 0.70
N LYS A 444 22.43 7.83 1.35
CA LYS A 444 22.48 6.52 0.67
C LYS A 444 21.12 6.19 0.05
N HIS A 445 20.04 6.32 0.80
CA HIS A 445 18.69 6.06 0.31
C HIS A 445 18.35 6.99 -0.87
N LYS A 446 18.59 8.29 -0.74
CA LYS A 446 18.34 9.28 -1.81
C LYS A 446 19.16 9.00 -3.07
N LYS A 447 20.40 8.49 -2.93
CA LYS A 447 21.24 8.09 -4.08
C LYS A 447 20.71 6.84 -4.78
N GLN A 448 20.17 5.88 -4.03
CA GLN A 448 19.61 4.64 -4.57
C GLN A 448 18.19 4.84 -5.15
N ASN A 449 17.42 5.74 -4.53
CA ASN A 449 16.00 5.94 -4.78
C ASN A 449 15.68 7.35 -5.29
N VAL A 450 16.43 7.81 -6.30
CA VAL A 450 16.36 9.18 -6.83
C VAL A 450 14.94 9.61 -7.23
N PHE A 451 14.10 8.67 -7.68
CA PHE A 451 12.73 8.94 -8.15
C PHE A 451 11.64 8.61 -7.13
N ALA A 452 11.97 7.98 -6.00
CA ALA A 452 10.97 7.59 -5.00
C ALA A 452 10.60 8.76 -4.08
N SER A 453 9.46 8.64 -3.40
CA SER A 453 9.17 9.53 -2.28
C SER A 453 10.14 9.22 -1.12
N ASP A 454 10.53 10.26 -0.38
CA ASP A 454 11.63 10.17 0.57
C ASP A 454 11.13 10.37 2.01
N PHE A 455 10.71 9.29 2.65
CA PHE A 455 10.39 9.26 4.09
C PHE A 455 11.63 9.09 4.97
N THR A 456 12.77 8.70 4.38
CA THR A 456 14.06 8.64 5.08
C THR A 456 14.63 10.02 5.41
N ARG A 457 14.04 11.08 4.86
CA ARG A 457 14.40 12.46 5.19
C ARG A 457 14.04 12.86 6.61
N PHE A 458 13.10 12.19 7.27
CA PHE A 458 12.69 12.55 8.63
C PHE A 458 13.73 12.04 9.64
N ALA A 459 13.99 12.83 10.67
CA ALA A 459 15.01 12.50 11.67
C ALA A 459 14.67 13.11 13.03
N ILE A 460 15.07 12.39 14.08
CA ILE A 460 15.16 12.89 15.45
C ILE A 460 16.64 13.15 15.72
N ILE A 461 16.99 14.38 16.08
CA ILE A 461 18.37 14.82 16.20
C ILE A 461 18.63 15.36 17.62
N PRO A 462 19.64 14.87 18.35
CA PRO A 462 20.08 15.50 19.59
C PRO A 462 20.63 16.89 19.31
N VAL A 463 20.26 17.87 20.11
CA VAL A 463 20.72 19.26 19.93
C VAL A 463 21.31 19.77 21.23
N GLY A 464 22.44 20.47 21.13
CA GLY A 464 23.05 21.16 22.26
C GLY A 464 22.52 22.59 22.40
N ALA A 465 22.68 23.37 21.33
CA ALA A 465 22.24 24.76 21.26
C ALA A 465 21.83 25.13 19.83
N ILE A 466 20.88 26.06 19.72
CA ILE A 466 20.49 26.69 18.47
C ILE A 466 21.05 28.12 18.48
N GLU A 467 21.74 28.52 17.42
CA GLU A 467 22.23 29.87 17.23
C GLU A 467 21.06 30.85 16.99
N ASN A 468 21.37 32.14 16.85
CA ASN A 468 20.32 33.12 16.56
C ASN A 468 19.71 32.86 15.18
N LEU A 469 18.39 33.04 15.09
CA LEU A 469 17.66 32.98 13.83
C LEU A 469 17.74 34.33 13.12
N GLU A 470 18.32 34.34 11.93
CA GLU A 470 18.47 35.50 11.06
C GLU A 470 17.48 35.42 9.90
N PHE A 471 16.97 36.57 9.44
CA PHE A 471 16.06 36.62 8.31
C PHE A 471 16.84 36.85 7.02
N ASP A 472 16.74 35.91 6.09
CA ASP A 472 17.20 36.07 4.72
C ASP A 472 16.09 36.73 3.89
N GLN A 473 16.29 38.02 3.59
CA GLN A 473 15.38 38.84 2.80
C GLN A 473 15.30 38.40 1.31
N TYR A 474 16.34 37.78 0.77
CA TYR A 474 16.39 37.35 -0.62
C TYR A 474 15.63 36.03 -0.82
N GLU A 475 15.83 35.09 0.11
CA GLU A 475 15.18 33.78 0.07
C GLU A 475 13.84 33.75 0.84
N HIS A 476 13.47 34.85 1.51
CA HIS A 476 12.24 34.99 2.29
C HIS A 476 12.07 33.86 3.32
N ARG A 477 13.08 33.69 4.17
CA ARG A 477 13.13 32.61 5.16
C ARG A 477 13.97 33.00 6.37
N TRP A 478 13.80 32.25 7.44
CA TRP A 478 14.68 32.29 8.59
C TRP A 478 15.77 31.23 8.45
N GLU A 479 17.00 31.60 8.78
CA GLU A 479 18.14 30.70 8.80
C GLU A 479 18.83 30.74 10.16
N SER A 480 19.43 29.61 10.55
CA SER A 480 20.28 29.53 11.72
C SER A 480 21.21 28.32 11.59
N PHE A 481 21.97 28.05 12.64
CA PHE A 481 22.72 26.82 12.81
C PHE A 481 22.43 26.22 14.18
N PHE A 482 22.61 24.91 14.29
CA PHE A 482 22.54 24.23 15.57
C PHE A 482 23.69 23.25 15.70
N GLN A 483 24.10 23.01 16.94
CA GLN A 483 25.12 22.03 17.25
C GLN A 483 24.45 20.70 17.59
N SER A 484 24.83 19.65 16.86
CA SER A 484 24.49 18.27 17.18
C SER A 484 25.77 17.44 17.23
N GLN A 485 26.07 16.88 18.40
CA GLN A 485 27.30 16.12 18.61
C GLN A 485 28.51 16.94 18.13
N ASP A 486 29.32 16.41 17.22
CA ASP A 486 30.50 17.09 16.66
C ASP A 486 30.21 17.91 15.39
N SER A 487 28.95 18.01 14.97
CA SER A 487 28.53 18.67 13.72
C SER A 487 27.76 19.97 13.96
N ARG A 488 28.14 21.01 13.21
CA ARG A 488 27.37 22.25 13.07
C ARG A 488 26.52 22.18 11.82
N LEU A 489 25.20 22.19 11.98
CA LEU A 489 24.25 21.93 10.89
C LEU A 489 23.38 23.16 10.62
N LYS A 490 23.06 23.39 9.34
CA LYS A 490 22.23 24.53 8.92
C LYS A 490 20.76 24.22 9.17
N LEU A 491 20.05 25.18 9.75
CA LEU A 491 18.62 25.17 9.99
C LEU A 491 17.95 26.21 9.11
N ILE A 492 16.85 25.83 8.45
CA ILE A 492 16.06 26.74 7.61
C ILE A 492 14.59 26.65 7.98
N ILE A 493 13.86 27.77 7.90
CA ILE A 493 12.40 27.84 8.13
C ILE A 493 11.81 28.83 7.11
N PRO A 494 10.88 28.45 6.23
CA PRO A 494 10.22 29.41 5.32
C PRO A 494 9.56 30.55 6.10
N ALA A 495 9.52 31.76 5.55
CA ALA A 495 8.84 32.88 6.20
C ALA A 495 7.36 33.01 5.82
N ASP A 496 6.65 31.88 5.77
CA ASP A 496 5.19 31.84 5.58
C ASP A 496 4.43 31.90 6.91
N GLY A 497 3.10 31.80 6.88
CA GLY A 497 2.26 31.86 8.08
C GLY A 497 2.64 30.83 9.15
N TYR A 498 2.91 29.59 8.77
CA TYR A 498 3.31 28.54 9.72
C TYR A 498 4.79 28.59 10.06
N GLY A 499 5.65 28.98 9.13
CA GLY A 499 7.08 29.12 9.37
C GLY A 499 7.42 30.28 10.31
N ASN A 500 6.71 31.41 10.23
CA ASN A 500 6.84 32.48 11.23
C ASN A 500 6.41 32.02 12.63
N ARG A 501 5.40 31.13 12.72
CA ARG A 501 5.01 30.49 13.97
C ARG A 501 6.08 29.51 14.45
N THR A 502 6.62 28.67 13.56
CA THR A 502 7.73 27.76 13.85
C THR A 502 8.91 28.53 14.44
N LYS A 503 9.31 29.64 13.81
CA LYS A 503 10.36 30.53 14.31
C LYS A 503 10.03 31.03 15.72
N THR A 504 8.82 31.55 15.93
CA THR A 504 8.39 32.10 17.23
C THR A 504 8.41 31.03 18.33
N MET A 505 7.95 29.81 18.03
CA MET A 505 7.95 28.70 18.97
C MET A 505 9.36 28.20 19.25
N LEU A 506 10.21 28.07 18.22
CA LEU A 506 11.58 27.61 18.36
C LEU A 506 12.42 28.57 19.23
N SER A 507 12.22 29.89 19.09
CA SER A 507 12.88 30.89 19.94
C SER A 507 12.56 30.79 21.44
N ARG A 508 11.51 30.05 21.84
CA ARG A 508 11.20 29.77 23.26
C ARG A 508 12.10 28.69 23.85
N TYR A 509 12.84 27.96 23.01
CA TYR A 509 13.68 26.84 23.40
C TYR A 509 15.10 27.03 22.82
N PRO A 510 15.91 27.96 23.35
CA PRO A 510 17.26 28.21 22.83
C PRO A 510 18.22 27.02 23.03
N ASN A 511 17.99 26.21 24.06
CA ASN A 511 18.77 25.00 24.38
C ASN A 511 17.85 23.78 24.45
N PRO A 512 17.27 23.34 23.32
CA PRO A 512 16.43 22.16 23.33
C PRO A 512 17.29 20.91 23.45
N GLN A 513 16.72 19.83 24.00
CA GLN A 513 17.43 18.55 24.07
C GLN A 513 17.57 17.90 22.69
N GLY A 514 16.59 18.13 21.82
CA GLY A 514 16.61 17.63 20.44
C GLY A 514 15.57 18.28 19.55
N LEU A 515 15.62 17.95 18.27
CA LEU A 515 14.68 18.37 17.25
C LEU A 515 14.15 17.16 16.49
N PHE A 516 12.87 17.22 16.09
CA PHE A 516 12.35 16.36 15.04
C PHE A 516 12.03 17.21 13.82
N GLY A 517 12.38 16.71 12.64
CA GLY A 517 12.26 17.49 11.40
C GLY A 517 12.63 16.68 10.19
N GLN A 518 12.92 17.38 9.08
CA GLN A 518 13.29 16.76 7.82
C GLN A 518 14.57 17.35 7.24
N TRP A 519 15.41 16.47 6.70
CA TRP A 519 16.56 16.82 5.89
C TRP A 519 16.14 17.36 4.52
N ILE A 520 16.81 18.41 4.09
CA ILE A 520 16.62 19.05 2.80
C ILE A 520 18.01 19.37 2.24
N THR A 521 18.17 19.22 0.92
CA THR A 521 19.37 19.72 0.21
C THR A 521 19.02 21.02 -0.50
N GLU A 522 19.80 22.06 -0.26
CA GLU A 522 19.70 23.31 -1.01
C GLU A 522 21.08 23.86 -1.37
N ASN A 523 21.29 24.16 -2.66
CA ASN A 523 22.57 24.65 -3.19
C ASN A 523 23.75 23.75 -2.74
N ASP A 524 23.57 22.43 -2.84
CA ASP A 524 24.51 21.40 -2.40
C ASP A 524 24.86 21.42 -0.90
N GLN A 525 24.13 22.18 -0.09
CA GLN A 525 24.23 22.17 1.37
C GLN A 525 23.13 21.33 2.00
N LEU A 526 23.50 20.59 3.03
CA LEU A 526 22.58 19.89 3.90
C LEU A 526 21.94 20.89 4.87
N CYS A 527 20.62 20.96 4.84
CA CYS A 527 19.81 21.79 5.72
C CYS A 527 18.80 20.93 6.48
N PHE A 528 18.37 21.41 7.63
CA PHE A 528 17.32 20.79 8.43
C PHE A 528 16.13 21.73 8.59
N TYR A 529 14.93 21.22 8.35
CA TYR A 529 13.67 21.92 8.61
C TYR A 529 13.00 21.34 9.87
N PRO A 530 12.94 22.10 10.97
CA PRO A 530 12.40 21.62 12.24
C PRO A 530 10.86 21.60 12.21
N LEU A 531 10.28 20.50 12.69
CA LEU A 531 8.83 20.32 12.83
C LEU A 531 8.38 20.31 14.29
N SER A 532 9.20 19.74 15.17
CA SER A 532 8.98 19.71 16.61
C SER A 532 10.28 19.92 17.36
N VAL A 533 10.17 20.41 18.59
CA VAL A 533 11.27 20.53 19.54
C VAL A 533 11.06 19.54 20.68
N ILE A 534 12.14 18.89 21.10
CA ILE A 534 12.16 17.96 22.22
C ILE A 534 12.81 18.69 23.39
N ASN A 535 12.03 18.91 24.45
CA ASN A 535 12.49 19.58 25.65
C ASN A 535 11.79 19.01 26.89
N ASN A 536 12.49 18.94 28.01
CA ASN A 536 11.97 18.37 29.27
C ASN A 536 11.29 17.00 29.08
N ARG A 537 11.90 16.12 28.27
CA ARG A 537 11.38 14.78 27.94
C ARG A 537 10.00 14.79 27.25
N LYS A 538 9.61 15.90 26.63
CA LYS A 538 8.35 16.05 25.89
C LYS A 538 8.61 16.58 24.49
N ILE A 539 7.70 16.26 23.59
CA ILE A 539 7.70 16.77 22.22
C ILE A 539 6.71 17.93 22.12
N HIS A 540 7.18 19.05 21.58
CA HIS A 540 6.36 20.23 21.30
C HIS A 540 6.37 20.52 19.81
N SER A 541 5.20 20.42 19.18
CA SER A 541 5.02 20.77 17.77
C SER A 541 5.17 22.27 17.54
N LEU A 542 5.93 22.66 16.53
CA LEU A 542 6.30 24.07 16.33
C LEU A 542 5.19 24.88 15.64
N THR A 543 4.27 24.22 14.95
CA THR A 543 3.14 24.87 14.26
C THR A 543 1.80 24.72 15.00
N VAL A 544 1.75 23.93 16.08
CA VAL A 544 0.55 23.65 16.88
C VAL A 544 0.79 24.17 18.30
N ILE A 545 -0.19 24.88 18.88
CA ILE A 545 -0.12 25.36 20.28
C ILE A 545 -0.72 24.29 21.16
#